data_AF-A0A8X6LZ92-F1
#
_entry.id   AF-A0A8X6LZ92-F1
#
_cell.length_a   1.000
_cell.length_b   1.000
_cell.length_c   1.000
_cell.angle_alpha   90.00
_cell.angle_beta   90.00
_cell.angle_gamma   90.00
#
_symmetry.space_group_name_H-M   'P 1'
#
loop_
_entity.id
_entity.type
_entity.pdbx_description
1 polymer ?
#
loop_
_entity_poly.entity_id
_entity_poly.type
_entity_poly.pdbx_seq_one_letter_code
_entity_poly.pdbx_strand_id
1 'polypeptide(L)'
;MDAILKQKKIVKGKLTRLVSKIDDLQNQANSESIIEVYEKDVNLIDTEVNNLNDNLLSTCTDEDFNGYEIEMHDLFSKLDTLKIILKEEMKKLVRNDNNTNACQNIANTNVNNLKLPRIELPVFTSNYMEWFSFRD
;
A
#
# COMPACT_ATOMS: atom_id res chain seq x y z
N MET A 1 35.70 6.36 15.50
CA MET A 1 35.25 6.55 14.10
C MET A 1 35.11 5.24 13.33
N ASP A 2 36.11 4.35 13.32
CA ASP A 2 36.07 3.10 12.53
C ASP A 2 34.87 2.18 12.77
N ALA A 3 34.43 2.05 14.03
CA ALA A 3 33.26 1.24 14.38
C ALA A 3 31.96 1.79 13.74
N ILE A 4 31.79 3.11 13.76
CA ILE A 4 30.62 3.80 13.18
C ILE A 4 30.64 3.68 11.65
N LEU A 5 31.81 3.85 11.02
CA LEU A 5 31.98 3.65 9.58
C LEU A 5 31.68 2.20 9.15
N LYS A 6 32.07 1.22 9.97
CA LYS A 6 31.75 -0.19 9.73
C LYS A 6 30.25 -0.45 9.86
N GLN A 7 29.60 0.12 10.88
CA GLN A 7 28.16 0.00 11.09
C GLN A 7 27.37 0.64 9.94
N LYS A 8 27.79 1.81 9.45
CA LYS A 8 27.23 2.46 8.26
C LYS A 8 27.27 1.55 7.02
N LYS A 9 28.41 0.89 6.76
CA LYS A 9 28.54 -0.06 5.63
C LYS A 9 27.57 -1.22 5.76
N ILE A 10 27.36 -1.72 6.97
CA ILE A 10 26.40 -2.80 7.25
C ILE A 10 24.97 -2.33 6.96
N VAL A 11 24.57 -1.17 7.49
CA VAL A 11 23.24 -0.58 7.28
C VAL A 11 22.98 -0.33 5.80
N LYS A 12 23.95 0.22 5.07
CA LYS A 12 23.87 0.41 3.62
C LYS A 12 23.65 -0.93 2.88
N GLY A 13 24.38 -1.98 3.27
CA GLY A 13 24.20 -3.31 2.70
C GLY A 13 22.82 -3.92 2.99
N LYS A 14 22.29 -3.73 4.21
CA LYS A 14 20.92 -4.14 4.56
C LYS A 14 19.90 -3.40 3.71
N LEU A 15 20.05 -2.08 3.59
CA LEU A 15 19.16 -1.23 2.80
C LEU A 15 19.15 -1.64 1.32
N THR A 16 20.33 -1.84 0.70
CA THR A 16 20.41 -2.32 -0.70
C THR A 16 19.70 -3.66 -0.89
N ARG A 17 19.85 -4.60 0.04
CA ARG A 17 19.13 -5.89 -0.02
C ARG A 17 17.63 -5.71 0.10
N LEU A 18 17.18 -4.79 0.97
CA LEU A 18 15.76 -4.51 1.16
C LEU A 18 15.16 -3.83 -0.07
N VAL A 19 15.90 -2.92 -0.72
CA VAL A 19 15.51 -2.33 -2.01
C VAL A 19 15.27 -3.43 -3.05
N SER A 20 16.23 -4.33 -3.25
CA SER A 20 16.05 -5.42 -4.23
C SER A 20 14.84 -6.30 -3.91
N LYS A 21 14.61 -6.63 -2.63
CA LYS A 21 13.43 -7.41 -2.23
C LYS A 21 12.12 -6.67 -2.48
N ILE A 22 12.07 -5.35 -2.27
CA ILE A 22 10.87 -4.53 -2.50
C ILE A 22 10.63 -4.30 -3.99
N ASP A 23 11.69 -4.16 -4.79
CA ASP A 23 11.57 -4.12 -6.26
C ASP A 23 11.02 -5.44 -6.81
N ASP A 24 11.43 -6.58 -6.24
CA ASP A 24 10.87 -7.88 -6.60
C ASP A 24 9.36 -7.99 -6.27
N LEU A 25 8.89 -7.30 -5.22
CA LEU A 25 7.46 -7.26 -4.89
C LEU A 25 6.64 -6.53 -5.94
N GLN A 26 7.14 -5.44 -6.52
CA GLN A 26 6.39 -4.72 -7.56
C GLN A 26 6.06 -5.61 -8.76
N ASN A 27 6.80 -6.71 -8.93
CA ASN A 27 6.65 -7.66 -10.02
C ASN A 27 5.79 -8.90 -9.68
N GLN A 28 5.31 -9.06 -8.44
CA GLN A 28 4.55 -10.23 -7.98
C GLN A 28 3.19 -9.87 -7.38
N ALA A 29 2.26 -10.83 -7.39
CA ALA A 29 1.00 -10.71 -6.67
C ALA A 29 1.28 -10.80 -5.17
N ASN A 30 1.18 -9.66 -4.48
CA ASN A 30 1.52 -9.55 -3.07
C ASN A 30 0.29 -9.77 -2.18
N SER A 31 0.52 -10.26 -0.96
CA SER A 31 -0.47 -10.26 0.11
C SER A 31 -0.16 -9.18 1.13
N GLU A 32 -1.19 -8.71 1.83
CA GLU A 32 -1.07 -7.72 2.92
C GLU A 32 0.02 -8.12 3.92
N SER A 33 0.04 -9.38 4.36
CA SER A 33 1.01 -9.89 5.33
C SER A 33 2.47 -9.78 4.85
N ILE A 34 2.72 -9.88 3.55
CA ILE A 34 4.07 -9.71 3.00
C ILE A 34 4.50 -8.24 3.10
N ILE A 35 3.61 -7.31 2.77
CA ILE A 35 3.87 -5.87 2.87
C ILE A 35 4.12 -5.48 4.33
N GLU A 36 3.33 -5.99 5.29
CA GLU A 36 3.53 -5.74 6.71
C GLU A 36 4.91 -6.20 7.22
N VAL A 37 5.40 -7.35 6.75
CA VAL A 37 6.73 -7.84 7.10
C VAL A 37 7.81 -6.87 6.61
N TYR A 38 7.70 -6.40 5.36
CA TYR A 38 8.66 -5.42 4.83
C TYR A 38 8.56 -4.06 5.49
N GLU A 39 7.37 -3.62 5.88
CA GLU A 39 7.21 -2.40 6.68
C GLU A 39 7.95 -2.53 8.01
N LYS A 40 7.87 -3.70 8.66
CA LYS A 40 8.62 -3.99 9.88
C LYS A 40 10.13 -3.95 9.66
N ASP A 41 10.62 -4.54 8.57
CA ASP A 41 12.04 -4.51 8.20
C ASP A 41 12.52 -3.07 7.90
N VAL A 42 11.73 -2.28 7.17
CA VAL A 42 12.00 -0.87 6.89
C VAL A 42 12.09 -0.07 8.20
N ASN A 43 11.15 -0.26 9.13
CA ASN A 43 11.15 0.44 10.42
C ASN A 43 12.35 0.04 11.31
N LEU A 44 12.80 -1.21 11.23
CA LEU A 44 14.01 -1.64 11.94
C LEU A 44 15.25 -0.96 11.35
N ILE A 45 15.38 -0.90 10.02
CA ILE A 45 16.47 -0.18 9.36
C ILE A 45 16.39 1.32 9.66
N ASP A 46 15.20 1.92 9.69
CA ASP A 46 15.00 3.33 10.09
C ASP A 46 15.59 3.61 11.46
N THR A 47 15.29 2.74 12.43
CA THR A 47 15.82 2.85 13.79
C THR A 47 17.36 2.72 13.79
N GLU A 48 17.92 1.80 13.01
CA GLU A 48 19.37 1.66 12.86
C GLU A 48 20.03 2.88 12.20
N VAL A 49 19.40 3.48 11.17
CA VAL A 49 19.89 4.68 10.49
C VAL A 49 19.83 5.89 11.43
N ASN A 50 18.74 6.08 12.18
CA ASN A 50 18.63 7.17 13.15
C ASN A 50 19.66 7.04 14.28
N ASN A 51 19.84 5.83 14.83
CA ASN A 51 20.89 5.60 15.83
C ASN A 51 22.29 5.85 15.27
N LEU A 52 22.55 5.46 14.01
CA LEU A 52 23.80 5.79 13.34
C LEU A 52 23.96 7.32 13.22
N ASN A 53 22.87 8.02 12.90
CA ASN A 53 22.86 9.46 12.73
C ASN A 53 23.26 10.19 14.02
N ASP A 54 22.58 9.83 15.12
CA ASP A 54 22.81 10.45 16.44
C ASP A 54 24.22 10.18 16.95
N ASN A 55 24.71 8.95 16.79
CA ASN A 55 26.06 8.60 17.18
C ASN A 55 27.09 9.41 16.38
N LEU A 56 26.89 9.57 15.08
CA LEU A 56 27.86 10.26 14.25
C LEU A 56 27.82 11.77 14.46
N LEU A 57 26.63 12.38 14.63
CA LEU A 57 26.48 13.76 15.10
C LEU A 57 27.23 14.02 16.42
N SER A 58 27.21 13.06 17.35
CA SER A 58 27.91 13.20 18.64
C SER A 58 29.44 13.10 18.55
N THR A 59 29.99 12.58 17.45
CA THR A 59 31.44 12.37 17.27
C THR A 59 32.05 13.13 16.08
N CYS A 60 31.24 13.81 15.27
CA CYS A 60 31.69 14.50 14.07
C CYS A 60 32.30 15.87 14.41
N THR A 61 33.40 16.21 13.74
CA THR A 61 33.99 17.55 13.74
C THR A 61 33.44 18.37 12.57
N ASP A 62 33.41 19.70 12.70
CA ASP A 62 32.83 20.60 11.70
C ASP A 62 33.40 20.42 10.28
N GLU A 63 34.67 20.01 10.14
CA GLU A 63 35.32 19.77 8.84
C GLU A 63 34.77 18.54 8.10
N ASP A 64 34.28 17.52 8.82
CA ASP A 64 33.77 16.27 8.25
C ASP A 64 32.24 16.29 8.07
N PHE A 65 31.57 17.28 8.68
CA PHE A 65 30.11 17.35 8.79
C PHE A 65 29.41 17.36 7.43
N ASN A 66 29.90 18.15 6.48
CA ASN A 66 29.26 18.31 5.17
C ASN A 66 29.28 17.02 4.34
N GLY A 67 30.39 16.26 4.38
CA GLY A 67 30.48 14.98 3.70
C GLY A 67 29.54 13.94 4.32
N TYR A 68 29.48 13.93 5.65
CA TYR A 68 28.59 13.08 6.41
C TYR A 68 27.10 13.38 6.16
N GLU A 69 26.72 14.66 6.15
CA GLU A 69 25.34 15.10 5.91
C GLU A 69 24.82 14.60 4.56
N ILE A 70 25.62 14.73 3.50
CA ILE A 70 25.29 14.22 2.15
C ILE A 70 25.07 12.71 2.18
N GLU A 71 25.94 11.96 2.85
CA GLU A 71 25.87 10.50 2.86
C GLU A 71 24.69 9.97 3.70
N MET A 72 24.35 10.65 4.80
CA MET A 72 23.16 10.33 5.58
C MET A 72 21.88 10.72 4.85
N HIS A 73 21.90 11.85 4.16
CA HIS A 73 20.77 12.27 3.33
C HIS A 73 20.45 11.24 2.23
N ASP A 74 21.45 10.62 1.61
CA ASP A 74 21.25 9.51 0.66
C ASP A 74 20.60 8.29 1.32
N LEU A 75 21.00 7.94 2.54
CA LEU A 75 20.40 6.83 3.29
C LEU A 75 18.93 7.12 3.64
N PHE A 76 18.65 8.31 4.18
CA PHE A 76 17.28 8.72 4.52
C PHE A 76 16.39 8.81 3.29
N SER A 77 16.87 9.39 2.19
CA SER A 77 16.11 9.49 0.93
C SER A 77 15.71 8.11 0.38
N LYS A 78 16.64 7.15 0.43
CA LYS A 78 16.35 5.76 0.00
C LYS A 78 15.33 5.10 0.90
N LEU A 79 15.43 5.30 2.21
CA LEU A 79 14.49 4.74 3.17
C LEU A 79 13.08 5.33 3.00
N ASP A 80 12.98 6.64 2.80
CA ASP A 80 11.71 7.31 2.54
C ASP A 80 11.07 6.82 1.24
N THR A 81 11.88 6.62 0.19
CA THR A 81 11.43 6.01 -1.06
C THR A 81 10.82 4.63 -0.82
N LEU A 82 11.46 3.77 -0.01
CA LEU A 82 10.90 2.45 0.33
C LEU A 82 9.60 2.55 1.12
N LYS A 83 9.51 3.46 2.10
CA LYS A 83 8.28 3.71 2.86
C LYS A 83 7.14 4.14 1.94
N ILE A 84 7.42 4.98 0.94
CA ILE A 84 6.45 5.42 -0.06
C ILE A 84 5.97 4.24 -0.90
N ILE A 85 6.90 3.45 -1.44
CA ILE A 85 6.57 2.26 -2.26
C ILE A 85 5.66 1.30 -1.49
N LEU A 86 6.02 0.96 -0.24
CA LEU A 86 5.20 0.05 0.57
C LEU A 86 3.80 0.61 0.83
N LYS A 87 3.68 1.92 1.11
CA LYS A 87 2.36 2.58 1.26
C LYS A 87 1.54 2.57 -0.02
N GLU A 88 2.17 2.70 -1.18
CA GLU A 88 1.49 2.62 -2.46
C GLU A 88 1.01 1.21 -2.76
N GLU A 89 1.84 0.20 -2.53
CA GLU A 89 1.47 -1.22 -2.70
C GLU A 89 0.32 -1.60 -1.76
N MET A 90 0.35 -1.16 -0.50
CA MET A 90 -0.76 -1.38 0.45
C MET A 90 -2.07 -0.76 -0.05
N LYS A 91 -2.01 0.47 -0.59
CA LYS A 91 -3.19 1.13 -1.17
C LYS A 91 -3.73 0.38 -2.39
N LYS A 92 -2.87 -0.23 -3.21
CA LYS A 92 -3.30 -1.04 -4.36
C LYS A 92 -4.08 -2.28 -3.91
N LEU A 93 -3.62 -2.97 -2.86
CA LEU A 93 -4.35 -4.10 -2.28
C LEU A 93 -5.74 -3.71 -1.80
N VAL A 94 -5.85 -2.65 -0.99
CA VAL A 94 -7.14 -2.15 -0.48
C VAL A 94 -8.09 -1.75 -1.62
N ARG A 95 -7.58 -1.17 -2.71
CA ARG A 95 -8.40 -0.85 -3.89
C ARG A 95 -8.86 -2.09 -4.65
N ASN A 96 -8.01 -3.10 -4.77
CA ASN A 96 -8.36 -4.36 -5.41
C ASN A 96 -9.43 -5.11 -4.60
N ASP A 97 -9.34 -5.16 -3.27
CA ASP A 97 -10.37 -5.78 -2.42
C ASP A 97 -11.72 -5.08 -2.52
N ASN A 98 -11.74 -3.75 -2.62
CA ASN A 98 -12.99 -3.02 -2.82
C ASN A 98 -13.60 -3.24 -4.21
N ASN A 99 -12.78 -3.42 -5.25
CA ASN A 99 -13.24 -3.74 -6.60
C ASN A 99 -13.69 -5.21 -6.76
N THR A 100 -13.02 -6.16 -6.10
CA THR A 100 -13.43 -7.57 -6.12
C THR A 100 -14.72 -7.78 -5.36
N ASN A 101 -14.92 -7.12 -4.21
CA ASN A 101 -16.18 -7.18 -3.47
C ASN A 101 -17.36 -6.50 -4.21
N ALA A 102 -17.08 -5.48 -5.02
CA ALA A 102 -18.10 -4.88 -5.89
C ALA A 102 -18.48 -5.78 -7.08
N CYS A 103 -17.55 -6.57 -7.61
CA CYS A 103 -17.77 -7.47 -8.75
C CYS A 103 -18.21 -8.90 -8.37
N GLN A 104 -17.94 -9.36 -7.15
CA GLN A 104 -18.30 -10.72 -6.71
C GLN A 104 -19.80 -10.91 -6.47
N ASN A 105 -20.57 -9.82 -6.34
CA ASN A 105 -22.03 -9.87 -6.40
C ASN A 105 -22.59 -10.08 -7.82
N ILE A 106 -21.75 -10.12 -8.86
CA ILE A 106 -22.17 -10.20 -10.27
C ILE A 106 -21.74 -11.53 -10.93
N ALA A 107 -20.80 -12.29 -10.35
CA ALA A 107 -20.11 -13.36 -11.07
C ALA A 107 -20.46 -14.81 -10.64
N ASN A 108 -21.56 -15.02 -9.92
CA ASN A 108 -22.09 -16.36 -9.64
C ASN A 108 -23.53 -16.49 -10.09
N THR A 109 -23.76 -16.28 -11.39
CA THR A 109 -25.01 -16.73 -12.00
C THR A 109 -24.76 -17.40 -13.34
N ASN A 110 -24.62 -18.72 -13.32
CA ASN A 110 -25.12 -19.62 -14.38
C ASN A 110 -26.67 -19.52 -14.50
N VAL A 111 -27.22 -18.30 -14.44
CA VAL A 111 -28.65 -17.98 -14.40
C VAL A 111 -28.99 -17.08 -15.59
N ASN A 112 -28.26 -17.20 -16.70
CA ASN A 112 -28.53 -16.47 -17.94
C ASN A 112 -29.71 -17.08 -18.73
N ASN A 113 -30.84 -17.29 -18.05
CA ASN A 113 -32.17 -17.31 -18.68
C ASN A 113 -33.34 -17.23 -17.68
N LEU A 114 -33.11 -16.91 -16.39
CA LEU A 114 -34.22 -16.64 -15.49
C LEU A 114 -34.65 -15.17 -15.66
N LYS A 115 -35.38 -14.89 -16.74
CA LYS A 115 -36.04 -13.60 -16.90
C LYS A 115 -37.14 -13.51 -15.84
N LEU A 116 -37.07 -12.51 -14.97
CA LEU A 116 -38.18 -12.19 -14.09
C LEU A 116 -39.43 -11.95 -14.95
N PRO A 117 -40.60 -12.47 -14.56
CA PRO A 117 -41.83 -12.19 -15.26
C PRO A 117 -42.06 -10.68 -15.27
N ARG A 118 -42.32 -10.13 -16.45
CA ARG A 118 -42.65 -8.72 -16.61
C ARG A 118 -44.01 -8.50 -15.97
N ILE A 119 -44.05 -7.71 -14.90
CA ILE A 119 -45.30 -7.21 -14.34
C ILE A 119 -45.77 -6.09 -15.27
N GLU A 120 -46.93 -6.27 -15.90
CA GLU A 120 -47.56 -5.22 -16.69
C GLU A 120 -48.15 -4.18 -15.75
N LEU A 121 -47.76 -2.92 -15.94
CA LEU A 121 -48.39 -1.82 -15.23
C LEU A 121 -49.81 -1.64 -15.77
N PRO A 122 -50.80 -1.40 -14.90
CA PRO A 122 -52.15 -1.11 -15.34
C PRO A 122 -52.13 0.12 -16.25
N VAL A 123 -52.75 0.00 -17.42
CA VAL A 123 -52.89 1.11 -18.36
C VAL A 123 -54.15 1.87 -18.00
N PHE A 124 -54.05 3.20 -17.86
CA PHE A 124 -55.20 4.03 -17.53
C PHE A 124 -56.21 4.05 -18.67
N THR A 125 -57.35 3.38 -18.46
CA THR A 125 -58.46 3.23 -19.41
C THR A 125 -59.42 4.42 -19.43
N SER A 126 -59.09 5.53 -18.74
CA SER A 126 -59.99 6.67 -18.49
C SER A 126 -61.23 6.35 -17.64
N ASN A 127 -61.39 5.12 -17.17
CA ASN A 127 -62.41 4.74 -16.20
C ASN A 127 -61.84 4.83 -14.79
N TYR A 128 -62.03 5.98 -14.13
CA TYR A 128 -61.50 6.22 -12.78
C TYR A 128 -62.06 5.25 -11.72
N MET A 129 -63.21 4.61 -11.98
CA MET A 129 -63.79 3.64 -11.04
C MET A 129 -62.94 2.37 -10.89
N GLU A 130 -62.25 1.96 -11.97
CA GLU A 130 -61.35 0.81 -11.99
C GLU A 130 -60.06 1.03 -11.18
N TRP A 131 -59.79 2.29 -10.79
CA TRP A 131 -58.57 2.68 -10.10
C TRP A 131 -58.73 2.82 -8.58
N PHE A 132 -59.96 2.80 -8.06
CA PHE A 132 -60.21 2.85 -6.61
C PHE A 132 -59.67 1.62 -5.86
N SER A 133 -59.60 0.47 -6.51
CA SER A 133 -59.06 -0.77 -5.94
C SER A 133 -57.54 -0.74 -5.72
N PHE A 134 -56.83 0.24 -6.30
CA PHE A 134 -55.39 0.44 -6.14
C PHE A 134 -55.05 1.51 -5.10
N ARG A 135 -56.05 2.00 -4.34
CA ARG A 135 -55.85 2.95 -3.26
C ARG A 135 -55.46 2.20 -1.98
N ASP A 136 -54.36 2.61 -1.34
CA ASP A 136 -53.91 2.11 -0.03
C ASP A 136 -54.95 2.34 1.09
#